data_AF-A0A7X7K4K8-F1
#
_entry.id   AF-A0A7X7K4K8-F1
#
_cell.length_a   1.000
_cell.length_b   1.000
_cell.length_c   1.000
_cell.angle_alpha   90.00
_cell.angle_beta   90.00
_cell.angle_gamma   90.00
#
_symmetry.space_group_name_H-M   'P 1'
#
loop_
_entity.id
_entity.type
_entity.pdbx_description
1 polymer ?
#
loop_
_entity_poly.entity_id
_entity_poly.type
_entity_poly.pdbx_seq_one_letter_code
_entity_poly.pdbx_strand_id
1 'polypeptide(L)'
;MEISAGIEPVVPISAIEHYAYCPRQCALIYLEQVFAENVHTVTGRIVHERVHGERDVDDSALDGRTLRGLTLYSDRLGLIGQADLVEMRPEGPYPVEYKSGRVHQVPAAQQLCAQALCLEEMYGQVLAFGAIYLAAAHRRREVEFTASLRLCTLETISAVRTLLQGTCLPGPATNRGLCMRCSLRELCLPQAVREIGRLRSSQLELYRCDDSSAVDGS
;
A
#
# COMPACT_ATOMS: atom_id res chain seq x y z
N MET A 1 34.91 8.93 3.25
CA MET A 1 33.54 9.44 3.08
C MET A 1 32.87 8.50 2.11
N GLU A 2 32.37 7.38 2.65
CA GLU A 2 31.74 6.33 1.84
C GLU A 2 30.36 6.82 1.44
N ILE A 3 30.15 6.97 0.13
CA ILE A 3 28.82 7.16 -0.43
C ILE A 3 28.16 5.78 -0.35
N SER A 4 27.51 5.46 0.77
CA SER A 4 26.43 4.49 0.76
C SER A 4 25.31 5.12 -0.06
N ALA A 5 25.34 4.90 -1.37
CA ALA A 5 24.16 5.06 -2.20
C ALA A 5 23.17 3.99 -1.75
N GLY A 6 22.46 4.27 -0.66
CA GLY A 6 21.40 3.40 -0.16
C GLY A 6 20.37 3.30 -1.26
N ILE A 7 20.22 2.10 -1.83
CA ILE A 7 19.17 1.81 -2.79
C ILE A 7 17.86 2.11 -2.07
N GLU A 8 17.13 3.14 -2.54
CA GLU A 8 15.80 3.43 -1.99
C GLU A 8 14.92 2.19 -2.12
N PRO A 9 14.18 1.80 -1.07
CA PRO A 9 13.40 0.58 -1.13
C PRO A 9 12.29 0.75 -2.16
N VAL A 10 12.20 -0.25 -3.05
CA VAL A 10 11.10 -0.36 -4.00
C VAL A 10 9.82 -0.61 -3.23
N VAL A 11 8.78 0.15 -3.56
CA VAL A 11 7.48 0.10 -2.89
C VAL A 11 6.54 -0.83 -3.66
N PRO A 12 6.02 -1.91 -3.04
CA PRO A 12 5.00 -2.73 -3.65
C PRO A 12 3.70 -1.93 -3.85
N ILE A 13 3.07 -2.04 -5.02
CA ILE A 13 1.82 -1.31 -5.32
C ILE A 13 0.72 -1.65 -4.31
N SER A 14 0.60 -2.92 -3.89
CA SER A 14 -0.34 -3.35 -2.85
C SER A 14 -0.06 -2.73 -1.48
N ALA A 15 1.16 -2.29 -1.20
CA ALA A 15 1.50 -1.60 0.05
C ALA A 15 0.79 -0.24 0.18
N ILE A 16 0.43 0.37 -0.95
CA ILE A 16 -0.30 1.64 -1.00
C ILE A 16 -1.72 1.44 -0.47
N GLU A 17 -2.41 0.36 -0.86
CA GLU A 17 -3.72 0.01 -0.27
C GLU A 17 -3.61 -0.25 1.23
N HIS A 18 -2.62 -1.06 1.64
CA HIS A 18 -2.44 -1.44 3.03
C HIS A 18 -2.14 -0.23 3.92
N TYR A 19 -1.30 0.69 3.44
CA TYR A 19 -0.96 1.90 4.20
C TYR A 19 -2.14 2.86 4.28
N ALA A 20 -2.81 3.10 3.15
CA ALA A 20 -4.02 3.92 3.09
C ALA A 20 -5.13 3.40 4.02
N TYR A 21 -5.23 2.07 4.16
CA TYR A 21 -6.12 1.47 5.15
C TYR A 21 -5.62 1.70 6.58
N CYS A 22 -4.36 1.35 6.87
CA CYS A 22 -3.73 1.52 8.18
C CYS A 22 -2.20 1.39 8.07
N PRO A 23 -1.41 2.41 8.48
CA PRO A 23 0.06 2.32 8.47
C PRO A 23 0.62 1.11 9.23
N ARG A 24 0.00 0.75 10.37
CA ARG A 24 0.38 -0.45 11.13
C ARG A 24 0.08 -1.73 10.37
N GLN A 25 -1.01 -1.80 9.59
CA GLN A 25 -1.30 -2.97 8.77
C GLN A 25 -0.22 -3.12 7.70
N CYS A 26 0.13 -2.04 6.99
CA CYS A 26 1.23 -2.06 6.03
C CYS A 26 2.53 -2.55 6.68
N ALA A 27 2.89 -2.01 7.83
CA ALA A 27 4.11 -2.39 8.55
C ALA A 27 4.12 -3.88 8.96
N LEU A 28 3.00 -4.40 9.48
CA LEU A 28 2.89 -5.83 9.82
C LEU A 28 3.06 -6.73 8.59
N ILE A 29 2.58 -6.30 7.43
CA ILE A 29 2.67 -7.09 6.18
C ILE A 29 4.09 -7.08 5.63
N TYR A 30 4.73 -5.91 5.55
CA TYR A 30 6.00 -5.75 4.82
C TYR A 30 7.26 -5.68 5.68
N LEU A 31 7.17 -5.20 6.93
CA LEU A 31 8.31 -5.21 7.85
C LEU A 31 8.36 -6.52 8.63
N GLU A 32 7.22 -6.89 9.24
CA GLU A 32 7.13 -8.09 10.08
C GLU A 32 6.82 -9.37 9.28
N GLN A 33 6.63 -9.26 7.96
CA GLN A 33 6.40 -10.38 7.05
C GLN A 33 5.30 -11.34 7.51
N VAL A 34 4.23 -10.80 8.10
CA VAL A 34 3.11 -11.59 8.65
C VAL A 34 2.37 -12.42 7.57
N PHE A 35 2.60 -12.14 6.28
CA PHE A 35 2.13 -12.94 5.12
C PHE A 35 3.26 -13.43 4.20
N ALA A 36 4.47 -13.66 4.73
CA ALA A 36 5.69 -13.93 3.95
C ALA A 36 5.54 -15.02 2.87
N GLU A 37 4.65 -16.01 3.06
CA GLU A 37 4.44 -17.09 2.08
C GLU A 37 3.94 -16.61 0.71
N ASN A 38 3.18 -15.50 0.66
CA ASN A 38 2.66 -14.95 -0.61
C ASN A 38 3.49 -13.78 -1.16
N VAL A 39 4.18 -13.02 -0.33
CA VAL A 39 4.87 -11.78 -0.73
C VAL A 39 6.27 -12.05 -1.30
N HIS A 40 7.02 -13.01 -0.74
CA HIS A 40 8.38 -13.32 -1.22
C HIS A 40 8.40 -14.03 -2.58
N THR A 41 7.36 -14.82 -2.87
CA THR A 41 7.24 -15.56 -4.14
C THR A 41 7.06 -14.62 -5.34
N VAL A 42 6.44 -13.45 -5.13
CA VAL A 42 6.21 -12.42 -6.15
C VAL A 42 7.44 -11.52 -6.33
N THR A 43 8.04 -11.02 -5.24
CA THR A 43 9.16 -10.07 -5.37
C THR A 43 10.49 -10.75 -5.75
N GLY A 44 10.77 -11.96 -5.23
CA GLY A 44 12.05 -12.64 -5.43
C GLY A 44 12.25 -13.21 -6.85
N ARG A 45 11.16 -13.63 -7.51
CA ARG A 45 11.22 -14.11 -8.91
C ARG A 45 11.26 -12.97 -9.92
N ILE A 46 10.46 -11.92 -9.71
CA ILE A 46 10.30 -10.82 -10.68
C ILE A 46 11.58 -9.98 -10.85
N VAL A 47 12.36 -9.77 -9.79
CA VAL A 47 13.64 -9.03 -9.89
C VAL A 47 14.69 -9.85 -10.65
N HIS A 48 14.68 -11.17 -10.52
CA HIS A 48 15.70 -12.03 -11.15
C HIS A 48 15.35 -12.43 -12.59
N GLU A 49 14.05 -12.49 -12.95
CA GLU A 49 13.59 -12.78 -14.31
C GLU A 49 13.59 -11.53 -15.23
N ARG A 50 13.46 -10.30 -14.69
CA ARG A 50 13.36 -9.09 -15.54
C ARG A 50 14.67 -8.56 -16.12
N VAL A 51 15.80 -9.18 -15.81
CA VAL A 51 17.03 -9.02 -16.60
C VAL A 51 16.93 -9.82 -17.91
N HIS A 52 16.01 -10.77 -18.03
CA HIS A 52 15.87 -11.67 -19.17
C HIS A 52 14.41 -12.11 -19.43
N GLY A 53 13.69 -11.44 -20.33
CA GLY A 53 12.67 -12.12 -21.15
C GLY A 53 11.25 -11.57 -21.13
N GLU A 54 10.80 -11.25 -22.34
CA GLU A 54 9.47 -11.50 -22.94
C GLU A 54 8.20 -11.03 -22.21
N ARG A 55 7.44 -10.16 -22.90
CA ARG A 55 6.11 -9.69 -22.48
C ARG A 55 5.14 -10.86 -22.52
N ASP A 56 4.66 -11.31 -21.37
CA ASP A 56 3.55 -12.27 -21.26
C ASP A 56 2.27 -11.65 -21.84
N VAL A 57 2.07 -11.85 -23.14
CA VAL A 57 0.82 -11.59 -23.85
C VAL A 57 0.07 -12.92 -23.91
N ASP A 58 -0.95 -13.07 -23.08
CA ASP A 58 -1.87 -14.20 -23.19
C ASP A 58 -2.93 -13.88 -24.26
N ASP A 59 -2.82 -14.55 -25.41
CA ASP A 59 -3.62 -14.34 -26.64
C ASP A 59 -5.02 -14.98 -26.55
N SER A 60 -5.48 -15.36 -25.35
CA SER A 60 -6.63 -16.26 -25.16
C SER A 60 -7.99 -15.57 -24.96
N ALA A 61 -8.13 -14.29 -25.30
CA ALA A 61 -9.43 -13.63 -25.43
C ALA A 61 -9.59 -13.18 -26.88
N LEU A 62 -10.70 -13.59 -27.51
CA LEU A 62 -11.07 -13.51 -28.93
C LEU A 62 -10.84 -12.19 -29.70
N ASP A 63 -10.23 -11.16 -29.10
CA ASP A 63 -9.92 -9.86 -29.69
C ASP A 63 -8.51 -9.28 -29.33
N GLY A 64 -7.65 -9.97 -28.59
CA GLY A 64 -6.26 -9.51 -28.34
C GLY A 64 -6.11 -8.20 -27.52
N ARG A 65 -7.14 -7.77 -26.80
CA ARG A 65 -7.22 -6.46 -26.12
C ARG A 65 -7.09 -6.52 -24.61
N THR A 66 -6.57 -7.58 -24.00
CA THR A 66 -6.56 -7.69 -22.54
C THR A 66 -5.34 -8.43 -22.02
N LEU A 67 -4.63 -7.80 -21.09
CA LEU A 67 -3.46 -8.34 -20.42
C LEU A 67 -3.85 -8.75 -19.01
N ARG A 68 -3.52 -9.97 -18.60
CA ARG A 68 -3.79 -10.48 -17.24
C ARG A 68 -2.48 -10.65 -16.50
N GLY A 69 -2.50 -10.35 -15.21
CA GLY A 69 -1.29 -10.49 -14.39
C GLY A 69 -0.11 -9.65 -14.91
N LEU A 70 -0.38 -8.53 -15.58
CA LEU A 70 0.66 -7.70 -16.15
C LEU A 70 1.52 -7.15 -15.02
N THR A 71 2.81 -7.46 -15.06
CA THR A 71 3.71 -6.94 -14.03
C THR A 71 4.01 -5.47 -14.32
N LEU A 72 3.75 -4.62 -13.35
CA LEU A 72 3.90 -3.18 -13.41
C LEU A 72 5.19 -2.73 -12.71
N TYR A 73 5.78 -1.66 -13.21
CA TYR A 73 6.90 -0.99 -12.57
C TYR A 73 6.89 0.50 -12.91
N SER A 74 7.53 1.29 -12.05
CA SER A 74 7.89 2.69 -12.31
C SER A 74 9.24 2.93 -11.66
N ASP A 75 10.24 3.21 -12.48
CA ASP A 75 11.59 3.53 -11.99
C ASP A 75 11.58 4.90 -11.32
N ARG A 76 10.85 5.85 -11.91
CA ARG A 76 10.71 7.21 -11.38
C ARG A 76 10.08 7.23 -9.99
N LEU A 77 9.07 6.40 -9.75
CA LEU A 77 8.34 6.34 -8.47
C LEU A 77 8.84 5.20 -7.57
N GLY A 78 9.79 4.38 -8.03
CA GLY A 78 10.27 3.20 -7.32
C GLY A 78 9.14 2.23 -6.96
N LEU A 79 8.24 1.93 -7.90
CA LEU A 79 7.10 1.03 -7.69
C LEU A 79 7.29 -0.32 -8.39
N ILE A 80 6.75 -1.37 -7.78
CA ILE A 80 6.61 -2.69 -8.41
C ILE A 80 5.31 -3.35 -7.99
N GLY A 81 4.70 -4.11 -8.89
CA GLY A 81 3.55 -4.94 -8.54
C GLY A 81 2.96 -5.60 -9.75
N GLN A 82 1.72 -6.04 -9.63
CA GLN A 82 0.99 -6.71 -10.70
C GLN A 82 -0.39 -6.06 -10.82
N ALA A 83 -0.87 -5.91 -12.05
CA ALA A 83 -2.26 -5.62 -12.34
C ALA A 83 -3.00 -6.93 -12.63
N ASP A 84 -4.18 -7.10 -12.04
CA ASP A 84 -5.04 -8.26 -12.31
C ASP A 84 -5.44 -8.32 -13.79
N LEU A 85 -5.83 -7.16 -14.33
CA LEU A 85 -6.31 -7.02 -15.68
C LEU A 85 -6.00 -5.61 -16.21
N VAL A 86 -5.53 -5.53 -17.46
CA VAL A 86 -5.40 -4.29 -18.22
C VAL A 86 -6.07 -4.47 -19.56
N GLU A 87 -7.12 -3.70 -19.81
CA GLU A 87 -7.79 -3.67 -21.11
C GLU A 87 -7.02 -2.70 -22.03
N MET A 88 -6.50 -3.20 -23.15
CA MET A 88 -5.88 -2.39 -24.19
C MET A 88 -6.98 -1.78 -25.06
N ARG A 89 -7.34 -0.52 -24.76
CA ARG A 89 -8.36 0.23 -25.48
C ARG A 89 -7.73 1.14 -26.53
N PRO A 90 -8.49 1.62 -27.55
CA PRO A 90 -7.98 2.61 -28.50
C PRO A 90 -7.41 3.87 -27.84
N GLU A 91 -7.96 4.26 -26.69
CA GLU A 91 -7.54 5.43 -25.92
C GLU A 91 -6.29 5.19 -25.05
N GLY A 92 -5.85 3.93 -24.90
CA GLY A 92 -4.72 3.53 -24.06
C GLY A 92 -5.03 2.35 -23.13
N PRO A 93 -4.06 1.95 -22.30
CA PRO A 93 -4.26 0.88 -21.31
C PRO A 93 -5.25 1.32 -20.23
N TYR A 94 -6.22 0.47 -19.92
CA TYR A 94 -7.25 0.72 -18.91
C TYR A 94 -7.12 -0.34 -17.80
N PRO A 95 -6.59 0.02 -16.62
CA PRO A 95 -6.42 -0.94 -15.52
C PRO A 95 -7.76 -1.30 -14.88
N VAL A 96 -7.92 -2.58 -14.54
CA VAL A 96 -9.07 -3.13 -13.82
C VAL A 96 -8.58 -3.98 -12.65
N GLU A 97 -8.76 -3.46 -11.42
CA GLU A 97 -8.41 -4.14 -10.17
C GLU A 97 -9.57 -5.01 -9.70
N TYR A 98 -9.33 -6.29 -9.45
CA TYR A 98 -10.33 -7.22 -8.94
C TYR A 98 -10.31 -7.26 -7.41
N LYS A 99 -11.48 -7.16 -6.80
CA LYS A 99 -11.63 -7.33 -5.35
C LYS A 99 -12.71 -8.36 -5.05
N SER A 100 -12.32 -9.42 -4.35
CA SER A 100 -13.17 -10.57 -4.00
C SER A 100 -13.95 -10.40 -2.69
N GLY A 101 -13.70 -9.33 -1.93
CA GLY A 101 -14.30 -9.11 -0.61
C GLY A 101 -14.80 -7.69 -0.37
N ARG A 102 -14.95 -7.33 0.91
CA ARG A 102 -15.30 -5.96 1.33
C ARG A 102 -14.18 -5.01 0.95
N VAL A 103 -14.51 -3.98 0.18
CA VAL A 103 -13.53 -3.00 -0.32
C VAL A 103 -13.65 -1.67 0.42
N HIS A 104 -12.50 -1.15 0.85
CA HIS A 104 -12.39 0.23 1.27
C HIS A 104 -12.13 1.10 0.05
N GLN A 105 -13.10 1.96 -0.28
CA GLN A 105 -13.13 2.64 -1.56
C GLN A 105 -11.90 3.52 -1.82
N VAL A 106 -11.43 4.25 -0.81
CA VAL A 106 -10.29 5.18 -0.92
C VAL A 106 -8.97 4.39 -1.05
N PRO A 107 -8.62 3.45 -0.15
CA PRO A 107 -7.43 2.62 -0.32
C PRO A 107 -7.35 1.91 -1.67
N ALA A 108 -8.45 1.29 -2.12
CA ALA A 108 -8.46 0.58 -3.40
C ALA A 108 -8.31 1.55 -4.60
N ALA A 109 -8.87 2.76 -4.51
CA ALA A 109 -8.67 3.77 -5.54
C ALA A 109 -7.21 4.26 -5.61
N GLN A 110 -6.52 4.38 -4.47
CA GLN A 110 -5.10 4.75 -4.46
C GLN A 110 -4.21 3.66 -5.04
N GLN A 111 -4.48 2.38 -4.75
CA GLN A 111 -3.76 1.28 -5.39
C GLN A 111 -3.97 1.27 -6.91
N LEU A 112 -5.22 1.39 -7.36
CA LEU A 112 -5.53 1.46 -8.79
C LEU A 112 -4.88 2.69 -9.45
N CYS A 113 -4.84 3.84 -8.75
CA CYS A 113 -4.14 5.03 -9.23
C CYS A 113 -2.63 4.78 -9.34
N ALA A 114 -2.02 4.06 -8.41
CA ALA A 114 -0.61 3.69 -8.49
C ALA A 114 -0.31 2.72 -9.65
N GLN A 115 -1.21 1.78 -9.93
CA GLN A 115 -1.12 0.94 -11.14
C GLN A 115 -1.18 1.81 -12.39
N ALA A 116 -2.10 2.78 -12.44
CA ALA A 116 -2.20 3.72 -13.55
C ALA A 116 -0.90 4.51 -13.72
N LEU A 117 -0.33 5.09 -12.66
CA LEU A 117 0.95 5.81 -12.73
C LEU A 117 2.10 4.95 -13.29
N CYS A 118 2.13 3.65 -12.98
CA CYS A 118 3.11 2.73 -13.57
C CYS A 118 2.83 2.52 -15.07
N LEU A 119 1.57 2.28 -15.45
CA LEU A 119 1.17 2.16 -16.85
C LEU A 119 1.46 3.44 -17.64
N GLU A 120 1.26 4.62 -17.06
CA GLU A 120 1.58 5.90 -17.70
C GLU A 120 3.07 6.00 -18.06
N GLU A 121 3.95 5.52 -17.19
CA GLU A 121 5.39 5.47 -17.44
C GLU A 121 5.77 4.40 -18.47
N MET A 122 5.18 3.20 -18.36
CA MET A 122 5.46 2.08 -19.25
C MET A 122 4.99 2.33 -20.70
N TYR A 123 3.88 3.06 -20.89
CA TYR A 123 3.27 3.29 -22.19
C TYR A 123 3.39 4.74 -22.68
N GLY A 124 3.89 5.66 -21.87
CA GLY A 124 4.08 7.07 -22.24
C GLY A 124 2.76 7.84 -22.46
N GLN A 125 1.67 7.41 -21.83
CA GLN A 125 0.33 7.99 -21.99
C GLN A 125 -0.30 8.31 -20.64
N VAL A 126 -1.00 9.44 -20.53
CA VAL A 126 -1.73 9.79 -19.30
C VAL A 126 -3.08 9.09 -19.27
N LEU A 127 -3.39 8.43 -18.17
CA LEU A 127 -4.65 7.71 -17.97
C LEU A 127 -5.62 8.54 -17.15
N ALA A 128 -6.83 8.72 -17.67
CA ALA A 128 -7.89 9.46 -16.97
C ALA A 128 -8.73 8.54 -16.06
N PHE A 129 -8.87 7.26 -16.40
CA PHE A 129 -9.78 6.34 -15.73
C PHE A 129 -9.22 4.93 -15.60
N GLY A 130 -9.73 4.21 -14.60
CA GLY A 130 -9.61 2.78 -14.44
C GLY A 130 -10.86 2.23 -13.76
N ALA A 131 -10.90 0.94 -13.44
CA ALA A 131 -12.03 0.36 -12.71
C ALA A 131 -11.63 -0.56 -11.57
N ILE A 132 -12.50 -0.62 -10.57
CA ILE A 132 -12.48 -1.65 -9.55
C ILE A 132 -13.66 -2.60 -9.83
N TYR A 133 -13.36 -3.88 -10.02
CA TYR A 133 -14.36 -4.92 -10.19
C TYR A 133 -14.61 -5.67 -8.88
N LEU A 134 -15.82 -5.52 -8.34
CA LEU A 134 -16.26 -6.21 -7.13
C LEU A 134 -16.82 -7.59 -7.51
N ALA A 135 -16.01 -8.63 -7.37
CA ALA A 135 -16.36 -9.97 -7.85
C ALA A 135 -17.60 -10.54 -7.17
N ALA A 136 -17.72 -10.39 -5.84
CA ALA A 136 -18.88 -10.87 -5.09
C ALA A 136 -20.21 -10.24 -5.51
N ALA A 137 -20.17 -9.02 -6.05
CA ALA A 137 -21.35 -8.30 -6.51
C ALA A 137 -21.49 -8.29 -8.05
N HIS A 138 -20.52 -8.86 -8.78
CA HIS A 138 -20.38 -8.72 -10.23
C HIS A 138 -20.52 -7.27 -10.74
N ARG A 139 -19.99 -6.30 -9.97
CA ARG A 139 -20.15 -4.88 -10.26
C ARG A 139 -18.81 -4.22 -10.56
N ARG A 140 -18.75 -3.53 -11.69
CA ARG A 140 -17.65 -2.64 -12.06
C ARG A 140 -17.94 -1.23 -11.56
N ARG A 141 -16.94 -0.60 -10.95
CA ARG A 141 -16.98 0.80 -10.55
C ARG A 141 -15.80 1.52 -11.19
N GLU A 142 -16.11 2.49 -12.05
CA GLU A 142 -15.09 3.35 -12.62
C GLU A 142 -14.53 4.33 -11.58
N VAL A 143 -13.25 4.62 -11.70
CA VAL A 143 -12.50 5.53 -10.85
C VAL A 143 -11.79 6.52 -11.77
N GLU A 144 -12.09 7.80 -11.59
CA GLU A 144 -11.37 8.89 -12.24
C GLU A 144 -10.07 9.18 -11.49
N PHE A 145 -8.96 9.28 -12.20
CA PHE A 145 -7.64 9.62 -11.65
C PHE A 145 -7.46 11.13 -11.52
N THR A 146 -8.29 11.74 -10.68
CA THR A 146 -8.28 13.17 -10.38
C THR A 146 -6.94 13.63 -9.81
N ALA A 147 -6.64 14.92 -9.93
CA ALA A 147 -5.43 15.51 -9.37
C ALA A 147 -5.29 15.25 -7.85
N SER A 148 -6.41 15.27 -7.10
CA SER A 148 -6.40 15.00 -5.66
C SER A 148 -6.10 13.52 -5.35
N LEU A 149 -6.65 12.58 -6.11
CA LEU A 149 -6.34 11.16 -5.95
C LEU A 149 -4.87 10.88 -6.29
N ARG A 150 -4.34 11.48 -7.36
CA ARG A 150 -2.93 11.39 -7.74
C ARG A 150 -2.02 11.91 -6.63
N LEU A 151 -2.29 13.11 -6.11
CA LEU A 151 -1.52 13.71 -5.03
C LEU A 151 -1.51 12.83 -3.78
N CYS A 152 -2.69 12.39 -3.33
CA CYS A 152 -2.82 11.52 -2.16
C CYS A 152 -2.09 10.18 -2.36
N THR A 153 -2.10 9.64 -3.58
CA THR A 153 -1.35 8.42 -3.93
C THR A 153 0.16 8.64 -3.86
N LEU A 154 0.68 9.74 -4.40
CA LEU A 154 2.11 10.11 -4.34
C LEU A 154 2.60 10.34 -2.90
N GLU A 155 1.79 11.02 -2.08
CA GLU A 155 2.05 11.18 -0.64
C GLU A 155 2.10 9.83 0.08
N THR A 156 1.17 8.92 -0.27
CA THR A 156 1.12 7.58 0.30
C THR A 156 2.34 6.74 -0.11
N ILE A 157 2.78 6.83 -1.36
CA ILE A 157 4.01 6.16 -1.84
C ILE A 157 5.20 6.63 -1.00
N SER A 158 5.32 7.94 -0.81
CA SER A 158 6.42 8.53 -0.01
C SER A 158 6.36 8.06 1.45
N ALA A 159 5.16 8.03 2.04
CA ALA A 159 4.96 7.58 3.41
C ALA A 159 5.23 6.07 3.59
N VAL A 160 4.86 5.25 2.62
CA VAL A 160 5.21 3.82 2.59
C VAL A 160 6.72 3.64 2.50
N ARG A 161 7.40 4.40 1.64
CA ARG A 161 8.87 4.33 1.54
C ARG A 161 9.53 4.64 2.88
N THR A 162 9.14 5.72 3.53
CA THR A 162 9.64 6.08 4.88
C THR A 162 9.36 4.97 5.89
N LEU A 163 8.15 4.39 5.85
CA LEU A 163 7.80 3.28 6.73
C LEU A 163 8.71 2.06 6.50
N LEU A 164 8.99 1.70 5.24
CA LEU A 164 9.84 0.55 4.89
C LEU A 164 11.32 0.76 5.21
N GLN A 165 11.78 2.00 5.26
CA GLN A 165 13.14 2.34 5.73
C GLN A 165 13.25 2.36 7.26
N GLY A 166 12.13 2.52 7.95
CA GLY A 166 12.06 2.55 9.41
C GLY A 166 12.05 1.14 10.02
N THR A 167 12.38 1.09 11.31
CA THR A 167 12.26 -0.12 12.15
C THR A 167 11.13 -0.01 13.18
N CYS A 168 10.42 1.12 13.20
CA CYS A 168 9.37 1.39 14.18
C CYS A 168 8.00 0.99 13.65
N LEU A 169 7.35 0.06 14.36
CA LEU A 169 6.00 -0.37 14.06
C LEU A 169 4.98 0.70 14.51
N PRO A 170 4.21 1.31 13.59
CA PRO A 170 3.23 2.34 13.96
C PRO A 170 2.19 1.81 14.96
N GLY A 171 1.67 2.70 15.81
CA GLY A 171 0.59 2.35 16.74
C GLY A 171 -0.70 1.93 16.02
N PRO A 172 -1.62 1.21 16.68
CA PRO A 172 -2.90 0.84 16.07
C PRO A 172 -3.70 2.07 15.61
N ALA A 173 -4.38 1.96 14.47
CA ALA A 173 -5.14 3.06 13.85
C ALA A 173 -6.16 3.68 14.82
N THR A 174 -6.10 5.00 15.02
CA THR A 174 -6.96 5.76 15.96
C THR A 174 -8.45 5.44 15.77
N ASN A 175 -8.90 5.29 14.52
CA ASN A 175 -10.24 4.80 14.22
C ASN A 175 -10.38 3.30 14.59
N ARG A 176 -10.98 3.03 15.74
CA ARG A 176 -11.24 1.67 16.24
C ARG A 176 -12.09 0.83 15.28
N GLY A 177 -12.95 1.46 14.48
CA GLY A 177 -13.77 0.79 13.47
C GLY A 177 -12.96 0.19 12.32
N LEU A 178 -11.75 0.70 12.02
CA LEU A 178 -10.81 0.04 11.12
C LEU A 178 -10.25 -1.22 11.78
N CYS A 179 -9.74 -1.09 13.01
CA CYS A 179 -9.17 -2.22 13.76
C CYS A 179 -10.15 -3.40 13.90
N MET A 180 -11.45 -3.15 14.14
CA MET A 180 -12.46 -4.20 14.27
C MET A 180 -12.70 -5.01 12.99
N ARG A 181 -12.46 -4.41 11.82
CA ARG A 181 -12.69 -5.01 10.50
C ARG A 181 -11.39 -5.39 9.78
N CYS A 182 -10.26 -5.24 10.45
CA CYS A 182 -8.95 -5.53 9.89
C CYS A 182 -8.72 -7.04 9.87
N SER A 183 -8.29 -7.58 8.73
CA SER A 183 -7.90 -8.99 8.61
C SER A 183 -6.76 -9.37 9.56
N LEU A 184 -5.91 -8.40 9.91
CA LEU A 184 -4.79 -8.59 10.84
C LEU A 184 -5.16 -8.34 12.30
N ARG A 185 -6.44 -8.19 12.67
CA ARG A 185 -6.83 -7.84 14.04
C ARG A 185 -6.25 -8.80 15.09
N GLU A 186 -6.35 -10.11 14.84
CA GLU A 186 -5.92 -11.14 15.80
C GLU A 186 -4.39 -11.23 15.92
N LEU A 187 -3.65 -10.85 14.87
CA LEU A 187 -2.18 -10.78 14.90
C LEU A 187 -1.69 -9.45 15.47
N CYS A 188 -2.42 -8.37 15.19
CA CYS A 188 -2.11 -7.01 15.64
C CYS A 188 -2.42 -6.77 17.12
N LEU A 189 -3.44 -7.46 17.66
CA LEU A 189 -3.97 -7.33 19.02
C LEU A 189 -4.12 -5.85 19.46
N PRO A 190 -4.91 -5.03 18.72
CA PRO A 190 -4.90 -3.58 18.87
C PRO A 190 -5.36 -3.09 20.25
N GLN A 191 -6.20 -3.86 20.95
CA GLN A 191 -6.64 -3.54 22.31
C GLN A 191 -5.50 -3.73 23.31
N ALA A 192 -4.80 -4.86 23.27
CA ALA A 192 -3.68 -5.14 24.15
C ALA A 192 -2.53 -4.14 23.94
N VAL A 193 -2.20 -3.83 22.68
CA VAL A 193 -1.15 -2.85 22.35
C VAL A 193 -1.47 -1.46 22.91
N ARG A 194 -2.72 -1.01 22.80
CA ARG A 194 -3.15 0.27 23.38
C ARG A 194 -3.08 0.27 24.90
N GLU A 195 -3.50 -0.83 25.53
CA GLU A 195 -3.49 -0.95 26.99
C GLU A 195 -2.07 -0.93 27.56
N ILE A 196 -1.13 -1.62 26.92
CA ILE A 196 0.30 -1.56 27.28
C ILE A 196 0.82 -0.11 27.18
N GLY A 197 0.46 0.60 26.11
CA GLY A 197 0.82 2.01 25.94
C GLY A 197 0.27 2.89 27.07
N ARG A 198 -1.02 2.72 27.40
CA ARG A 198 -1.69 3.44 28.49
C ARG A 198 -1.02 3.18 29.84
N LEU A 199 -0.75 1.91 30.16
CA LEU A 199 -0.10 1.52 31.42
C LEU A 199 1.30 2.10 31.54
N ARG A 200 2.10 2.07 30.45
CA ARG A 200 3.43 2.71 30.42
C ARG A 200 3.35 4.21 30.68
N SER A 201 2.42 4.91 30.03
CA SER A 201 2.20 6.34 30.26
C SER A 201 1.82 6.61 31.72
N SER A 202 0.86 5.87 32.28
CA SER A 202 0.45 6.04 33.68
C SER A 202 1.59 5.76 34.67
N GLN A 203 2.44 4.76 34.41
CA GLN A 203 3.61 4.47 35.25
C GLN A 203 4.63 5.61 35.28
N LEU A 204 4.83 6.31 34.15
CA LEU A 204 5.72 7.46 34.06
C LEU A 204 5.20 8.70 34.80
N GLU A 205 3.89 8.78 35.03
CA GLU A 205 3.24 9.90 35.73
C GLU A 205 3.11 9.68 37.24
N LEU A 206 2.99 8.43 37.70
CA LEU A 206 2.74 8.07 39.11
C LEU A 206 3.77 8.60 40.12
N TYR A 207 5.01 8.86 39.69
CA TYR A 207 6.11 9.29 40.57
C TYR A 207 6.64 10.69 40.22
N ARG A 208 5.90 11.47 39.44
CA ARG A 208 6.25 12.87 39.23
C ARG A 208 5.88 13.65 40.48
N CYS A 209 6.87 14.15 41.21
CA CYS A 209 6.63 15.15 42.25
C CYS A 209 6.11 16.42 41.57
N ASP A 210 4.94 16.90 41.99
CA ASP A 210 4.49 18.25 41.65
C ASP A 210 5.41 19.25 42.37
N ASP A 211 6.27 19.93 41.62
CA ASP A 211 7.15 21.01 42.12
C ASP A 211 6.38 22.27 42.56
N SER A 212 5.06 22.20 42.74
CA SER A 212 4.19 23.36 42.99
C SER A 212 3.96 23.70 44.47
N SER A 213 4.78 23.21 45.40
CA SER A 213 4.67 23.55 46.84
C SER A 213 5.91 24.22 47.46
N ALA A 214 6.83 24.75 46.66
CA ALA A 214 8.01 25.47 47.14
C ALA A 214 8.01 26.97 46.81
N VAL A 215 6.89 27.68 47.02
CA VAL A 215 6.91 29.16 47.16
C VAL A 215 5.86 29.58 48.19
N ASP A 216 6.12 29.31 49.46
CA ASP A 216 5.57 30.11 50.56
C ASP A 216 6.61 30.11 51.68
N GLY A 217 7.28 31.25 51.87
CA GLY A 217 8.13 31.48 53.04
C GLY A 217 9.42 32.21 52.75
N SER A 218 9.34 33.54 52.60
CA SER A 218 10.21 34.54 53.25
C SER A 218 9.68 35.95 52.99
#